data_AF-A8DVN5-F1
#
_entry.id   AF-A8DVN5-F1
#
_cell.length_a   1.000
_cell.length_b   1.000
_cell.length_c   1.000
_cell.angle_alpha   90.00
_cell.angle_beta   90.00
_cell.angle_gamma   90.00
#
_symmetry.space_group_name_H-M   'P 1'
#
loop_
_entity.id
_entity.type
_entity.pdbx_description
1 polymer ?
#
loop_
_entity_poly.entity_id
_entity_poly.type
_entity_poly.pdbx_seq_one_letter_code
_entity_poly.pdbx_strand_id
1 'polypeptide(L)'
;MLILSLCRVHVVVALIVGALAGGLLGGLGIEGSLAAFNKGLGGGATVALSYALLGAFAVAIAKSGLAHALADKALAMVGKQDAKGAGLLKWLLIALLLVVAISSQNILPIHIAFIPLLVPPLLYVLSKLQLDRRLIACVLTFGLITPYMFLPVGFGGIFLNDILLANVASGGVDTSSLDVSKAMAIPALGMLFGLL
;
A
#
# COMPACT_ATOMS: atom_id res chain seq x y z
N MET A 1 -6.27 5.26 -21.01
CA MET A 1 -6.55 5.41 -19.56
C MET A 1 -5.99 6.71 -18.99
N LEU A 2 -4.66 6.94 -19.01
CA LEU A 2 -4.04 8.12 -18.36
C LEU A 2 -4.63 9.47 -18.79
N ILE A 3 -4.86 9.68 -20.09
CA ILE A 3 -5.50 10.92 -20.60
C ILE A 3 -6.91 11.09 -20.02
N LEU A 4 -7.72 10.04 -20.00
CA LEU A 4 -9.08 10.07 -19.44
C LEU A 4 -9.07 10.37 -17.93
N SER A 5 -8.11 9.80 -17.19
CA SER A 5 -7.92 10.11 -15.77
C SER A 5 -7.52 11.57 -15.54
N LEU A 6 -6.69 12.16 -16.41
CA LEU A 6 -6.35 13.59 -16.37
C LEU A 6 -7.57 14.48 -16.67
N CYS A 7 -8.45 14.03 -17.57
CA CYS A 7 -9.74 14.67 -17.84
C CYS A 7 -10.78 14.45 -16.74
N ARG A 8 -10.40 13.91 -15.57
CA ARG A 8 -11.28 13.62 -14.42
C ARG A 8 -12.41 12.63 -14.72
N VAL A 9 -12.22 11.74 -15.70
CA VAL A 9 -13.13 10.62 -15.93
C VAL A 9 -12.94 9.57 -14.84
N HIS A 10 -14.05 9.00 -14.37
CA HIS A 10 -14.04 7.95 -13.35
C HIS A 10 -13.17 6.76 -13.77
N VAL A 11 -12.37 6.23 -12.84
CA VAL A 11 -11.35 5.21 -13.14
C VAL A 11 -11.93 3.97 -13.84
N VAL A 12 -13.12 3.52 -13.42
CA VAL A 12 -13.80 2.37 -14.04
C VAL A 12 -14.09 2.61 -15.52
N VAL A 13 -14.61 3.80 -15.86
CA VAL A 13 -14.90 4.17 -17.25
C VAL A 13 -13.60 4.32 -18.04
N ALA A 14 -12.56 4.93 -17.44
CA ALA A 14 -11.26 5.08 -18.08
C ALA A 14 -10.56 3.74 -18.36
N LEU A 15 -10.77 2.72 -17.52
CA LEU A 15 -10.28 1.36 -17.70
C LEU A 15 -11.03 0.64 -18.83
N ILE A 16 -12.37 0.71 -18.85
CA ILE A 16 -13.18 0.09 -19.91
C ILE A 16 -12.82 0.68 -21.28
N VAL A 17 -12.82 2.01 -21.40
CA VAL A 17 -12.46 2.68 -22.66
C VAL A 17 -11.01 2.40 -23.04
N GLY A 18 -10.09 2.36 -22.06
CA GLY A 18 -8.69 2.04 -22.29
C GLY A 18 -8.48 0.60 -22.80
N ALA A 19 -9.18 -0.36 -22.23
CA ALA A 19 -9.11 -1.76 -22.64
C ALA A 19 -9.68 -1.97 -24.05
N LEU A 20 -10.82 -1.34 -24.37
CA LEU A 20 -11.41 -1.39 -25.71
C LEU A 20 -10.51 -0.72 -26.75
N ALA A 21 -9.99 0.48 -26.46
CA ALA A 21 -9.07 1.17 -27.37
C ALA A 21 -7.78 0.36 -27.58
N GLY A 22 -7.21 -0.21 -26.52
CA GLY A 22 -6.01 -1.05 -26.61
C GLY A 22 -6.25 -2.34 -27.41
N GLY A 23 -7.39 -3.00 -27.21
CA GLY A 23 -7.73 -4.21 -27.95
C GLY A 23 -8.03 -3.95 -29.44
N LEU A 24 -8.69 -2.84 -29.75
CA LEU A 24 -8.92 -2.41 -31.13
C LEU A 24 -7.61 -2.06 -31.85
N LEU A 25 -6.74 -1.27 -31.22
CA LEU A 25 -5.43 -0.93 -31.76
C LEU A 25 -4.51 -2.15 -31.87
N GLY A 26 -4.65 -3.13 -30.97
CA GLY A 26 -3.96 -4.41 -30.99
C GLY A 26 -4.51 -5.42 -32.00
N GLY A 27 -5.54 -5.06 -32.79
CA GLY A 27 -6.09 -5.93 -33.84
C GLY A 27 -7.02 -7.03 -33.37
N LEU A 28 -7.48 -7.00 -32.11
CA LEU A 28 -8.38 -8.03 -31.55
C LEU A 28 -9.84 -7.87 -32.04
N GLY A 29 -10.18 -6.75 -32.67
CA GLY A 29 -11.57 -6.42 -33.01
C GLY A 29 -12.44 -6.20 -31.76
N ILE A 30 -13.73 -5.93 -31.95
CA ILE A 30 -14.67 -5.66 -30.84
C ILE A 30 -14.86 -6.92 -29.98
N GLU A 31 -15.16 -8.06 -30.60
CA GLU A 31 -15.41 -9.32 -29.89
C GLU A 31 -14.18 -9.82 -29.14
N GLY A 32 -12.99 -9.80 -29.77
CA GLY A 32 -11.75 -10.22 -29.11
C GLY A 32 -11.36 -9.29 -27.96
N SER A 33 -11.59 -7.98 -28.09
CA SER A 33 -11.36 -7.02 -27.00
C SER A 33 -12.27 -7.28 -25.79
N LEU A 34 -13.56 -7.54 -26.03
CA LEU A 34 -14.53 -7.90 -24.99
C LEU A 34 -14.19 -9.23 -24.33
N ALA A 35 -13.81 -10.24 -25.11
CA ALA A 35 -13.42 -11.55 -24.60
C ALA A 35 -12.15 -11.45 -23.73
N ALA A 36 -11.13 -10.72 -24.18
CA ALA A 36 -9.91 -10.48 -23.42
C ALA A 36 -10.18 -9.70 -22.12
N PHE A 37 -11.01 -8.66 -22.18
CA PHE A 37 -11.41 -7.89 -21.01
C PHE A 37 -12.14 -8.77 -19.97
N ASN A 38 -13.14 -9.54 -20.40
CA ASN A 38 -13.88 -10.44 -19.51
C ASN A 38 -12.99 -11.53 -18.90
N LYS A 39 -12.07 -12.11 -19.68
CA LYS A 39 -11.09 -13.07 -19.17
C LYS A 39 -10.17 -12.45 -18.13
N GLY A 40 -9.75 -11.19 -18.33
CA GLY A 40 -8.95 -10.44 -17.37
C GLY A 40 -9.65 -10.19 -16.04
N LEU A 41 -10.97 -9.98 -16.04
CA LEU A 41 -11.76 -9.80 -14.81
C LEU A 41 -11.77 -11.07 -13.94
N GLY A 42 -11.83 -12.25 -14.55
CA GLY A 42 -11.85 -13.53 -13.83
C GLY A 42 -10.58 -13.77 -13.00
N GLY A 43 -9.41 -13.41 -13.54
CA GLY A 43 -8.13 -13.55 -12.82
C GLY A 43 -8.01 -12.66 -11.58
N GLY A 44 -8.77 -11.56 -11.53
CA GLY A 44 -8.80 -10.61 -10.41
C GLY A 44 -9.93 -10.84 -9.41
N ALA A 45 -10.85 -11.78 -9.66
CA ALA A 45 -12.09 -11.92 -8.86
C ALA A 45 -11.80 -12.29 -7.40
N THR A 46 -10.88 -13.23 -7.16
CA THR A 46 -10.45 -13.60 -5.79
C THR A 46 -9.85 -12.42 -5.06
N VAL A 47 -8.99 -11.66 -5.74
CA VAL A 47 -8.35 -10.44 -5.19
C VAL A 47 -9.39 -9.37 -4.87
N ALA A 48 -10.39 -9.17 -5.74
CA ALA A 48 -11.47 -8.22 -5.53
C ALA A 48 -12.35 -8.59 -4.32
N LEU A 49 -12.73 -9.86 -4.17
CA LEU A 49 -13.49 -10.35 -3.02
C LEU A 49 -12.70 -10.20 -1.71
N SER A 50 -11.41 -10.57 -1.71
CA SER A 50 -10.53 -10.37 -0.56
C SER A 50 -10.46 -8.90 -0.17
N TYR A 51 -10.32 -7.98 -1.14
CA TYR A 51 -10.32 -6.54 -0.85
C TYR A 51 -11.66 -5.99 -0.39
N ALA A 52 -12.79 -6.53 -0.86
CA ALA A 52 -14.11 -6.14 -0.36
C ALA A 52 -14.26 -6.48 1.13
N LEU A 53 -13.86 -7.70 1.52
CA LEU A 53 -13.85 -8.14 2.92
C LEU A 53 -12.88 -7.31 3.76
N LEU A 54 -11.70 -7.01 3.23
CA LEU A 54 -10.71 -6.19 3.91
C LEU A 54 -11.17 -4.74 4.11
N GLY A 55 -11.89 -4.19 3.12
CA GLY A 55 -12.56 -2.90 3.22
C GLY A 55 -13.62 -2.90 4.30
N ALA A 56 -14.46 -3.94 4.36
CA ALA A 56 -15.45 -4.11 5.43
C ALA A 56 -14.79 -4.20 6.82
N PHE A 57 -13.69 -4.95 6.94
CA PHE A 57 -12.89 -5.02 8.17
C PHE A 57 -12.30 -3.66 8.56
N ALA A 58 -11.76 -2.91 7.61
CA ALA A 58 -11.22 -1.58 7.87
C ALA A 58 -12.30 -0.59 8.32
N VAL A 59 -13.51 -0.66 7.73
CA VAL A 59 -14.67 0.11 8.19
C VAL A 59 -15.07 -0.28 9.61
N ALA A 60 -15.01 -1.57 9.97
CA ALA A 60 -15.29 -2.03 11.33
C ALA A 60 -14.26 -1.49 12.35
N ILE A 61 -12.96 -1.53 12.03
CA ILE A 61 -11.92 -0.89 12.85
C ILE A 61 -12.18 0.62 12.95
N ALA A 62 -12.54 1.28 11.85
CA ALA A 62 -12.83 2.70 11.85
C ALA A 62 -13.97 3.07 12.81
N LYS A 63 -15.02 2.25 12.83
CA LYS A 63 -16.16 2.43 13.73
C LYS A 63 -15.90 2.00 15.18
N SER A 64 -14.87 1.19 15.43
CA SER A 64 -14.52 0.73 16.79
C SER A 64 -13.95 1.83 17.70
N GLY A 65 -13.51 2.96 17.13
CA GLY A 65 -12.85 4.03 17.89
C GLY A 65 -11.40 3.74 18.29
N LEU A 66 -10.82 2.59 17.90
CA LEU A 66 -9.43 2.21 18.22
C LEU A 66 -8.42 3.31 17.87
N ALA A 67 -8.54 3.92 16.69
CA ALA A 67 -7.64 4.98 16.25
C ALA A 67 -7.74 6.24 17.15
N HIS A 68 -8.93 6.55 17.65
CA HIS A 68 -9.14 7.67 18.57
C HIS A 68 -8.59 7.33 19.96
N ALA A 69 -8.85 6.12 20.46
CA ALA A 69 -8.29 5.66 21.74
C ALA A 69 -6.75 5.67 21.75
N LEU A 70 -6.12 5.29 20.64
CA LEU A 70 -4.66 5.40 20.47
C LEU A 70 -4.19 6.86 20.49
N ALA A 71 -4.90 7.76 19.80
CA ALA A 71 -4.59 9.18 19.79
C ALA A 71 -4.74 9.83 21.17
N ASP A 72 -5.82 9.52 21.89
CA ASP A 72 -6.09 10.03 23.24
C ASP A 72 -5.03 9.55 24.23
N LYS A 73 -4.65 8.26 24.14
CA LYS A 73 -3.57 7.71 24.98
C LYS A 73 -2.22 8.36 24.66
N ALA A 74 -1.92 8.56 23.38
CA ALA A 74 -0.72 9.29 22.97
C ALA A 74 -0.72 10.72 23.49
N LEU A 75 -1.84 11.43 23.39
CA LEU A 75 -1.99 12.80 23.87
C LEU A 75 -1.85 12.91 25.40
N ALA A 76 -2.45 11.98 26.15
CA ALA A 76 -2.31 11.91 27.60
C ALA A 76 -0.85 11.68 28.05
N MET A 77 -0.05 10.97 27.25
CA MET A 77 1.39 10.81 27.49
C MET A 77 2.18 12.09 27.15
N VAL A 78 1.81 12.83 26.10
CA VAL A 78 2.42 14.14 25.77
C VAL A 78 2.26 15.11 26.94
N GLY A 79 1.05 15.19 27.53
CA GLY A 79 0.74 16.15 28.59
C GLY A 79 1.46 15.91 29.92
N LYS A 80 2.11 14.76 30.11
CA LYS A 80 2.76 14.35 31.36
C LYS A 80 4.30 14.43 31.33
N GLN A 81 4.89 14.89 30.23
CA GLN A 81 6.34 14.79 30.02
C GLN A 81 7.04 16.16 29.97
N ASP A 82 8.22 16.24 30.61
CA ASP A 82 9.17 17.34 30.45
C ASP A 82 9.83 17.34 29.06
N ALA A 83 10.59 18.39 28.74
CA ALA A 83 11.25 18.60 27.44
C ALA A 83 12.07 17.39 26.93
N LYS A 84 12.71 16.61 27.83
CA LYS A 84 13.41 15.36 27.48
C LYS A 84 12.46 14.21 27.12
N GLY A 85 11.30 14.10 27.79
CA GLY A 85 10.30 13.09 27.49
C GLY A 85 9.63 13.31 26.13
N ALA A 86 9.39 14.57 25.77
CA ALA A 86 8.81 14.93 24.48
C ALA A 86 9.64 14.40 23.28
N GLY A 87 10.97 14.40 23.38
CA GLY A 87 11.85 13.83 22.35
C GLY A 87 11.72 12.31 22.23
N LEU A 88 11.63 11.59 23.34
CA LEU A 88 11.45 10.13 23.35
C LEU A 88 10.08 9.74 22.79
N LEU A 89 9.04 10.52 23.09
CA LEU A 89 7.69 10.26 22.59
C LEU A 89 7.59 10.48 21.07
N LYS A 90 8.31 11.46 20.51
CA LYS A 90 8.42 11.66 19.06
C LYS A 90 8.94 10.40 18.36
N TRP A 91 10.08 9.88 18.81
CA TRP A 91 10.68 8.68 18.24
C TRP A 91 9.82 7.44 18.43
N LEU A 92 9.16 7.30 19.60
CA LEU A 92 8.23 6.21 19.85
C LEU A 92 7.06 6.24 18.88
N LEU A 93 6.49 7.42 18.61
CA LEU A 93 5.37 7.56 17.67
C LEU A 93 5.80 7.29 16.22
N ILE A 94 6.99 7.73 15.82
CA ILE A 94 7.56 7.39 14.50
C ILE A 94 7.77 5.88 14.38
N ALA A 95 8.37 5.24 15.38
CA ALA A 95 8.59 3.79 15.40
C ALA A 95 7.28 3.01 15.38
N LEU A 96 6.27 3.47 16.12
CA LEU A 96 4.93 2.89 16.09
C LEU A 96 4.32 2.94 14.69
N LEU A 97 4.36 4.11 14.04
CA LEU A 97 3.84 4.27 12.68
C LEU A 97 4.59 3.39 11.68
N LEU A 98 5.90 3.24 11.82
CA LEU A 98 6.72 2.35 11.00
C LEU A 98 6.31 0.88 11.19
N VAL A 99 6.21 0.41 12.44
CA VAL A 99 5.80 -0.98 12.75
C VAL A 99 4.41 -1.28 12.20
N VAL A 100 3.47 -0.35 12.36
CA VAL A 100 2.11 -0.54 11.84
C VAL A 100 2.10 -0.50 10.31
N ALA A 101 2.89 0.37 9.68
CA ALA A 101 3.05 0.39 8.21
C ALA A 101 3.54 -0.97 7.69
N ILE A 102 4.63 -1.51 8.24
CA ILE A 102 5.18 -2.83 7.87
C ILE A 102 4.14 -3.93 8.08
N SER A 103 3.44 -3.89 9.22
CA SER A 103 2.41 -4.89 9.57
C SER A 103 1.16 -4.81 8.69
N SER A 104 0.79 -3.62 8.22
CA SER A 104 -0.45 -3.34 7.45
C SER A 104 -0.45 -3.89 6.03
N GLN A 105 0.66 -4.47 5.59
CA GLN A 105 0.74 -5.24 4.35
C GLN A 105 1.14 -6.69 4.62
N ASN A 106 2.02 -6.90 5.59
CA ASN A 106 2.63 -8.20 5.81
C ASN A 106 1.81 -9.15 6.70
N ILE A 107 1.04 -8.61 7.64
CA ILE A 107 0.18 -9.41 8.54
C ILE A 107 -1.26 -9.38 8.05
N LEU A 108 -1.81 -8.18 7.84
CA LEU A 108 -3.17 -7.96 7.34
C LEU A 108 -3.09 -6.89 6.24
N PRO A 109 -3.51 -7.14 4.98
CA PRO A 109 -3.25 -6.26 3.84
C PRO A 109 -4.08 -4.95 3.80
N ILE A 110 -4.32 -4.30 4.95
CA ILE A 110 -5.22 -3.15 5.13
C ILE A 110 -4.60 -1.79 4.80
N HIS A 111 -3.37 -1.74 4.29
CA HIS A 111 -2.61 -0.50 4.07
C HIS A 111 -3.37 0.67 3.42
N ILE A 112 -4.22 0.38 2.41
CA ILE A 112 -5.02 1.39 1.69
C ILE A 112 -6.00 2.10 2.64
N ALA A 113 -6.62 1.36 3.56
CA ALA A 113 -7.59 1.90 4.50
C ALA A 113 -6.95 2.34 5.82
N PHE A 114 -5.78 1.78 6.15
CA PHE A 114 -5.06 2.03 7.39
C PHE A 114 -4.58 3.49 7.49
N ILE A 115 -3.93 4.04 6.45
CA ILE A 115 -3.41 5.43 6.48
C ILE A 115 -4.52 6.45 6.75
N PRO A 116 -5.64 6.50 5.98
CA PRO A 116 -6.70 7.47 6.23
C PRO A 116 -7.42 7.23 7.55
N LEU A 117 -7.30 6.03 8.14
CA LEU A 117 -7.88 5.75 9.45
C LEU A 117 -6.99 6.18 10.62
N LEU A 118 -5.70 5.84 10.60
CA LEU A 118 -4.80 6.06 11.72
C LEU A 118 -4.20 7.47 11.74
N VAL A 119 -3.86 8.03 10.57
CA VAL A 119 -3.13 9.30 10.52
C VAL A 119 -3.98 10.49 10.96
N PRO A 120 -5.25 10.67 10.51
CA PRO A 120 -6.03 11.85 10.86
C PRO A 120 -6.24 12.04 12.37
N PRO A 121 -6.60 11.01 13.17
CA PRO A 121 -6.71 11.14 14.62
C PRO A 121 -5.39 11.55 15.31
N LEU A 122 -4.25 11.15 14.74
CA LEU A 122 -2.93 11.48 15.29
C LEU A 122 -2.44 12.88 14.88
N LEU A 123 -3.09 13.57 13.94
CA LEU A 123 -2.63 14.88 13.45
C LEU A 123 -2.49 15.92 14.56
N TYR A 124 -3.38 15.89 15.55
CA TYR A 124 -3.31 16.80 16.70
C TYR A 124 -2.07 16.51 17.57
N VAL A 125 -1.80 15.22 17.85
CA VAL A 125 -0.63 14.76 18.62
C VAL A 125 0.67 15.11 17.87
N LEU A 126 0.71 14.82 16.57
CA LEU A 126 1.84 15.16 15.69
C LEU A 126 2.13 16.67 15.71
N SER A 127 1.08 17.49 15.65
CA SER A 127 1.19 18.96 15.70
C SER A 127 1.71 19.45 17.05
N LYS A 128 1.20 18.91 18.17
CA LYS A 128 1.68 19.23 19.52
C LYS A 128 3.15 18.86 19.72
N LEU A 129 3.59 17.74 19.14
CA LEU A 129 4.98 17.30 19.16
C LEU A 129 5.85 18.01 18.09
N GLN A 130 5.31 18.92 17.28
CA GLN A 130 6.04 19.59 16.20
C GLN A 130 6.75 18.58 15.29
N LEU A 131 6.07 17.48 14.95
CA LEU A 131 6.59 16.48 14.02
C LEU A 131 6.33 16.92 12.57
N ASP A 132 7.36 16.83 11.72
CA ASP A 132 7.23 17.12 10.30
C ASP A 132 6.36 16.06 9.62
N ARG A 133 5.31 16.49 8.94
CA ARG A 133 4.41 15.62 8.18
C ARG A 133 5.13 14.94 7.01
N ARG A 134 6.18 15.56 6.46
CA ARG A 134 7.03 14.97 5.40
C ARG A 134 7.79 13.77 5.93
N LEU A 135 8.36 13.87 7.13
CA LEU A 135 9.03 12.75 7.78
C LEU A 135 8.06 11.58 8.00
N ILE A 136 6.84 11.87 8.49
CA ILE A 136 5.80 10.83 8.64
C ILE A 136 5.46 10.20 7.29
N ALA A 137 5.31 10.98 6.23
CA ALA A 137 5.07 10.46 4.89
C ALA A 137 6.23 9.56 4.42
N CYS A 138 7.49 9.98 4.58
CA CYS A 138 8.66 9.16 4.22
C CYS A 138 8.70 7.84 4.99
N VAL A 139 8.46 7.87 6.31
CA VAL A 139 8.44 6.69 7.17
C VAL A 139 7.32 5.72 6.77
N LEU A 140 6.12 6.23 6.47
CA LEU A 140 5.01 5.42 6.00
C LEU A 140 5.29 4.83 4.61
N THR A 141 5.79 5.63 3.68
CA THR A 141 6.14 5.17 2.32
C THR A 141 7.22 4.09 2.37
N PHE A 142 8.28 4.29 3.16
CA PHE A 142 9.32 3.30 3.36
C PHE A 142 8.76 2.02 4.03
N GLY A 143 8.02 2.18 5.13
CA GLY A 143 7.43 1.07 5.89
C GLY A 143 6.38 0.28 5.11
N LEU A 144 5.83 0.83 4.03
CA LEU A 144 4.93 0.12 3.13
C LEU A 144 5.69 -0.52 1.98
N ILE A 145 6.53 0.25 1.27
CA ILE A 145 7.09 -0.17 0.00
C ILE A 145 8.25 -1.15 0.17
N THR A 146 9.21 -0.83 1.03
CA THR A 146 10.43 -1.63 1.20
C THR A 146 10.13 -3.06 1.65
N PRO A 147 9.21 -3.32 2.60
CA PRO A 147 8.89 -4.67 3.04
C PRO A 147 8.34 -5.57 1.93
N TYR A 148 7.37 -5.11 1.12
CA TYR A 148 6.81 -6.00 0.09
C TYR A 148 7.82 -6.28 -1.03
N MET A 149 8.79 -5.38 -1.24
CA MET A 149 9.85 -5.58 -2.21
C MET A 149 10.87 -6.62 -1.76
N PHE A 150 11.15 -6.74 -0.46
CA PHE A 150 12.30 -7.52 0.02
C PHE A 150 11.93 -8.72 0.90
N LEU A 151 10.83 -8.65 1.65
CA LEU A 151 10.43 -9.70 2.59
C LEU A 151 9.41 -10.62 1.93
N PRO A 152 9.72 -11.91 1.70
CA PRO A 152 8.82 -12.88 1.06
C PRO A 152 7.78 -13.45 2.04
N VAL A 153 7.17 -12.57 2.83
CA VAL A 153 6.11 -12.88 3.79
C VAL A 153 4.88 -12.05 3.45
N GLY A 154 3.70 -12.47 3.90
CA GLY A 154 2.45 -11.72 3.70
C GLY A 154 2.23 -11.29 2.25
N PHE A 155 1.90 -10.00 2.05
CA PHE A 155 1.78 -9.42 0.72
C PHE A 155 3.09 -9.38 -0.07
N GLY A 156 4.25 -9.30 0.58
CA GLY A 156 5.54 -9.36 -0.13
C GLY A 156 5.77 -10.71 -0.80
N GLY A 157 5.37 -11.81 -0.16
CA GLY A 157 5.37 -13.14 -0.77
C GLY A 157 4.47 -13.23 -2.01
N ILE A 158 3.25 -12.68 -1.91
CA ILE A 158 2.30 -12.61 -3.03
C ILE A 158 2.85 -11.75 -4.18
N PHE A 159 3.39 -10.58 -3.85
CA PHE A 159 3.96 -9.68 -4.84
C PHE A 159 5.16 -10.30 -5.56
N LEU A 160 6.11 -10.87 -4.82
CA LEU A 160 7.34 -11.42 -5.41
C LEU A 160 7.08 -12.69 -6.22
N ASN A 161 6.29 -13.62 -5.69
CA ASN A 161 6.11 -14.95 -6.28
C ASN A 161 4.89 -15.05 -7.20
N ASP A 162 3.73 -14.57 -6.74
CA ASP A 162 2.46 -14.81 -7.45
C ASP A 162 2.16 -13.72 -8.49
N ILE A 163 2.72 -12.51 -8.31
CA ILE A 163 2.53 -11.40 -9.24
C ILE A 163 3.79 -11.22 -10.09
N LEU A 164 4.92 -10.86 -9.49
CA LEU A 164 6.10 -10.44 -10.25
C LEU A 164 6.72 -11.61 -11.01
N LEU A 165 7.04 -12.71 -10.32
CA LEU A 165 7.56 -13.92 -10.97
C LEU A 165 6.59 -14.51 -12.00
N ALA A 166 5.31 -14.60 -11.68
CA ALA A 166 4.30 -15.12 -12.60
C ALA A 166 4.19 -14.28 -13.88
N ASN A 167 4.25 -12.95 -13.78
CA ASN A 167 4.22 -12.06 -14.94
C ASN A 167 5.53 -12.12 -15.75
N VAL A 168 6.68 -12.28 -15.09
CA VAL A 168 7.97 -12.45 -15.77
C VAL A 168 8.02 -13.78 -16.54
N ALA A 169 7.55 -14.86 -15.91
CA ALA A 169 7.47 -16.18 -16.52
C ALA A 169 6.49 -16.19 -17.71
N SER A 170 5.32 -15.55 -17.57
CA SER A 170 4.35 -15.44 -18.68
C SER A 170 4.85 -14.57 -19.83
N GLY A 171 5.79 -13.66 -19.56
CA GLY A 171 6.53 -12.90 -20.57
C GLY A 171 7.59 -13.70 -21.33
N GLY A 172 7.82 -14.98 -20.98
CA GLY A 172 8.74 -15.88 -21.69
C GLY A 172 10.17 -15.92 -21.12
N VAL A 173 10.40 -15.38 -19.93
CA VAL A 173 11.70 -15.44 -19.24
C VAL A 173 11.75 -16.69 -18.35
N ASP A 174 12.86 -17.44 -18.39
CA ASP A 174 13.06 -18.57 -17.48
C ASP A 174 13.32 -18.06 -16.05
N THR A 175 12.43 -18.44 -15.13
CA THR A 175 12.47 -18.02 -13.72
C THR A 175 12.95 -19.12 -12.77
N SER A 176 13.32 -20.29 -13.28
CA SER A 176 13.61 -21.50 -12.49
C SER A 176 14.76 -21.34 -11.49
N SER A 177 15.70 -20.43 -11.74
CA SER A 177 16.86 -20.15 -10.88
C SER A 177 16.95 -18.71 -10.39
N LEU A 178 15.89 -17.90 -10.57
CA LEU A 178 15.90 -16.49 -10.19
C LEU A 178 15.50 -16.29 -8.73
N ASP A 179 16.44 -15.82 -7.92
CA ASP A 179 16.15 -15.33 -6.57
C ASP A 179 15.65 -13.87 -6.67
N VAL A 180 14.33 -13.74 -6.74
CA VAL A 180 13.68 -12.43 -6.92
C VAL A 180 13.85 -11.52 -5.71
N SER A 181 14.01 -12.09 -4.52
CA SER A 181 14.30 -11.29 -3.32
C SER A 181 15.67 -10.62 -3.43
N LYS A 182 16.68 -11.31 -4.01
CA LYS A 182 17.97 -10.69 -4.31
C LYS A 182 17.88 -9.63 -5.40
N ALA A 183 17.11 -9.86 -6.46
CA ALA A 183 16.94 -8.85 -7.51
C ALA A 183 16.27 -7.58 -6.96
N MET A 184 15.27 -7.75 -6.10
CA MET A 184 14.57 -6.65 -5.45
C MET A 184 15.33 -6.01 -4.27
N ALA A 185 16.47 -6.58 -3.86
CA ALA A 185 17.34 -5.95 -2.87
C ALA A 185 17.91 -4.61 -3.35
N ILE A 186 18.18 -4.47 -4.66
CA ILE A 186 18.68 -3.22 -5.26
C ILE A 186 17.69 -2.05 -5.06
N PRO A 187 16.42 -2.15 -5.52
CA PRO A 187 15.44 -1.09 -5.28
C PRO A 187 15.13 -0.91 -3.78
N ALA A 188 15.14 -1.99 -2.98
CA ALA A 188 14.95 -1.89 -1.53
C ALA A 188 16.07 -1.10 -0.84
N LEU A 189 17.33 -1.29 -1.26
CA LEU A 189 18.46 -0.48 -0.79
C LEU A 189 18.31 0.98 -1.21
N GLY A 190 17.85 1.25 -2.44
CA GLY A 190 17.53 2.61 -2.88
C GLY A 190 16.51 3.30 -1.97
N MET A 191 15.47 2.57 -1.54
CA MET A 191 14.49 3.07 -0.58
C MET A 191 15.09 3.35 0.80
N LEU A 192 16.04 2.52 1.25
CA LEU A 192 16.76 2.74 2.51
C LEU A 192 17.66 3.98 2.44
N PHE A 193 18.44 4.14 1.38
CA PHE A 193 19.26 5.33 1.16
C PHE A 193 18.43 6.60 1.03
N GLY A 194 17.23 6.53 0.43
CA GLY A 194 16.32 7.68 0.36
C GLY A 194 15.64 8.04 1.68
N LEU A 195 15.63 7.14 2.67
CA LEU A 195 15.09 7.39 4.00
C LEU A 195 16.11 8.05 4.94
N LEU A 196 17.40 7.70 4.79
CA LEU A 196 18.53 8.22 5.58
C LEU A 196 18.89 9.66 5.18
#